data_AF-A0A843UL75-F1
#
_entry.id   AF-A0A843UL75-F1
#
_cell.length_a   1.000
_cell.length_b   1.000
_cell.length_c   1.000
_cell.angle_alpha   90.00
_cell.angle_beta   90.00
_cell.angle_gamma   90.00
#
_symmetry.space_group_name_H-M   'P 1'
#
loop_
_entity.id
_entity.type
_entity.pdbx_description
1 polymer ?
#
loop_
_entity_poly.entity_id
_entity_poly.type
_entity_poly.pdbx_seq_one_letter_code
_entity_poly.pdbx_strand_id
1 'polypeptide(L)'
;MRFMALNRYAPYVVSDNNMMVKYFIRGLRVELQDAIVPLMCKTVEEAAQRAATLERSIRTRQKFLKWLIEEIEVVEEMIQRRVLSV
;
A
#
# COMPACT_ATOMS: atom_id res chain seq x y z
N MET A 1 6.91 2.32 -17.13
CA MET A 1 7.31 2.76 -15.77
C MET A 1 8.00 4.12 -15.87
N ARG A 2 7.34 5.22 -15.44
CA ARG A 2 7.87 6.60 -15.56
C ARG A 2 9.22 6.78 -14.84
N PHE A 3 9.41 6.11 -13.71
CA PHE A 3 10.67 6.11 -12.96
C PHE A 3 11.87 5.64 -13.82
N MET A 4 11.74 4.50 -14.50
CA MET A 4 12.79 3.98 -15.39
C MET A 4 13.00 4.84 -16.64
N ALA A 5 11.99 5.57 -17.08
CA ALA A 5 12.15 6.53 -18.18
C ALA A 5 12.93 7.77 -17.73
N LEU A 6 12.66 8.29 -16.54
CA LEU A 6 13.35 9.44 -15.95
C LEU A 6 14.82 9.14 -15.65
N ASN A 7 15.15 7.92 -15.20
CA ASN A 7 16.53 7.54 -14.93
C ASN A 7 17.45 7.60 -16.16
N ARG A 8 16.89 7.44 -17.38
CA ARG A 8 17.67 7.53 -18.63
C ARG A 8 18.23 8.93 -18.89
N TYR A 9 17.64 9.96 -18.30
CA TYR A 9 18.07 11.35 -18.47
C TYR A 9 19.16 11.76 -17.45
N ALA A 10 19.45 10.91 -16.45
CA ALA A 10 20.49 11.15 -15.46
C ALA A 10 21.22 9.83 -15.08
N PRO A 11 21.81 9.11 -16.05
CA PRO A 11 22.34 7.76 -15.83
C PRO A 11 23.54 7.71 -14.87
N TYR A 12 24.24 8.83 -14.68
CA TYR A 12 25.37 8.97 -13.76
C TYR A 12 24.95 9.24 -12.31
N VAL A 13 23.68 9.59 -12.05
CA VAL A 13 23.18 9.86 -10.70
C VAL A 13 22.88 8.56 -9.95
N VAL A 14 22.54 7.50 -10.68
CA VAL A 14 22.20 6.20 -10.09
C VAL A 14 22.73 5.05 -10.94
N SER A 15 24.04 4.81 -10.86
CA SER A 15 24.71 3.67 -11.51
C SER A 15 24.61 2.37 -10.69
N ASP A 16 24.24 2.46 -9.41
CA ASP A 16 24.05 1.33 -8.51
C ASP A 16 22.58 0.91 -8.45
N ASN A 17 22.30 -0.35 -8.83
CA ASN A 17 20.99 -0.97 -8.74
C ASN A 17 20.40 -0.91 -7.33
N ASN A 18 21.21 -1.01 -6.27
CA ASN A 18 20.75 -0.90 -4.90
C ASN A 18 20.28 0.52 -4.56
N MET A 19 20.97 1.55 -5.07
CA MET A 19 20.49 2.93 -4.93
C MET A 19 19.20 3.15 -5.71
N MET A 20 19.09 2.61 -6.93
CA MET A 20 17.87 2.70 -7.74
C MET A 20 16.64 2.16 -7.00
N VAL A 21 16.78 0.99 -6.38
CA VAL A 21 15.71 0.40 -5.56
C VAL A 21 15.38 1.28 -4.36
N LYS A 22 16.38 1.79 -3.63
CA LYS A 22 16.16 2.68 -2.48
C LYS A 22 15.40 3.96 -2.88
N TYR A 23 15.78 4.61 -3.98
CA TYR A 23 15.08 5.79 -4.47
C TYR A 23 13.67 5.49 -4.93
N PHE A 24 13.46 4.36 -5.60
CA PHE A 24 12.12 3.91 -5.98
C PHE A 24 11.24 3.71 -4.73
N ILE A 25 11.74 2.98 -3.72
CA ILE A 25 11.01 2.74 -2.47
C ILE A 25 10.67 4.06 -1.77
N ARG A 26 11.61 5.00 -1.66
CA ARG A 26 11.37 6.33 -1.07
C ARG A 26 10.29 7.14 -1.79
N GLY A 27 10.04 6.86 -3.07
CA GLY A 27 8.98 7.50 -3.85
C GLY A 27 7.59 6.89 -3.65
N LEU A 28 7.48 5.76 -2.94
CA LEU A 28 6.19 5.14 -2.62
C LEU A 28 5.47 5.88 -1.49
N ARG A 29 4.19 5.59 -1.28
CA ARG A 29 3.45 6.06 -0.10
C ARG A 29 4.06 5.45 1.16
N VAL A 30 4.04 6.20 2.27
CA VAL A 30 4.68 5.81 3.54
C VAL A 30 4.27 4.40 3.99
N GLU A 31 2.98 4.06 3.87
CA GLU A 31 2.49 2.74 4.29
C GLU A 31 3.08 1.58 3.48
N LEU A 32 3.46 1.84 2.23
CA LEU A 32 4.13 0.88 1.36
C LEU A 32 5.64 0.85 1.59
N GLN A 33 6.26 1.94 2.04
CA GLN A 33 7.69 1.99 2.34
C GLN A 33 8.03 1.02 3.47
N ASP A 34 7.33 1.12 4.61
CA ASP A 34 7.59 0.27 5.76
C ASP A 34 7.31 -1.21 5.46
N ALA A 35 6.27 -1.48 4.66
CA ALA A 35 5.90 -2.84 4.28
C ALA A 35 6.87 -3.48 3.27
N ILE A 36 7.59 -2.68 2.47
CA ILE A 36 8.47 -3.18 1.42
C ILE A 36 9.93 -3.32 1.87
N VAL A 37 10.37 -2.55 2.87
CA VAL A 37 11.74 -2.60 3.41
C VAL A 37 12.18 -4.03 3.80
N PRO A 38 11.36 -4.85 4.49
CA PRO A 38 11.73 -6.22 4.85
C PRO A 38 11.88 -7.17 3.66
N LEU A 39 11.36 -6.80 2.48
CA LEU A 39 11.27 -7.67 1.32
C LEU A 39 12.56 -7.74 0.50
N MET A 40 13.59 -6.95 0.86
CA MET A 40 14.93 -6.97 0.27
C MET A 40 14.95 -7.04 -1.26
N CYS A 41 14.18 -6.17 -1.92
CA CYS A 41 14.09 -6.15 -3.38
C CYS A 41 15.46 -5.85 -4.00
N LYS A 42 15.82 -6.60 -5.04
CA LYS A 42 17.11 -6.46 -5.74
C LYS A 42 16.99 -5.60 -7.00
N THR A 43 15.80 -5.49 -7.55
CA THR A 43 15.51 -4.67 -8.73
C THR A 43 14.30 -3.77 -8.51
N VAL A 44 14.21 -2.71 -9.31
CA VAL A 44 13.08 -1.78 -9.27
C VAL A 44 11.79 -2.46 -9.76
N GLU A 45 11.91 -3.38 -10.73
CA GLU A 45 10.80 -4.20 -11.20
C GLU A 45 10.21 -5.06 -10.07
N GLU A 46 11.08 -5.70 -9.29
CA GLU A 46 10.67 -6.48 -8.13
C GLU A 46 10.01 -5.60 -7.07
N ALA A 47 10.61 -4.45 -6.75
CA ALA A 47 10.04 -3.48 -5.83
C ALA A 47 8.66 -3.00 -6.32
N ALA A 48 8.49 -2.74 -7.62
CA ALA A 48 7.23 -2.30 -8.18
C ALA A 48 6.15 -3.39 -8.11
N GLN A 49 6.50 -4.64 -8.42
CA GLN A 49 5.56 -5.75 -8.37
C GLN A 49 5.10 -6.04 -6.94
N ARG A 50 6.04 -6.01 -5.98
CA ARG A 50 5.73 -6.20 -4.55
C ARG A 50 4.90 -5.03 -4.01
N ALA A 51 5.26 -3.78 -4.34
CA ALA A 51 4.47 -2.60 -3.98
C ALA A 51 3.03 -2.70 -4.49
N ALA A 52 2.83 -3.09 -5.75
CA ALA A 52 1.49 -3.25 -6.33
C ALA A 52 0.67 -4.36 -5.64
N THR A 53 1.33 -5.44 -5.22
CA THR A 53 0.68 -6.54 -4.50
C THR A 53 0.25 -6.10 -3.10
N LEU A 54 1.13 -5.39 -2.39
CA LEU A 54 0.85 -4.81 -1.08
C LEU A 54 -0.31 -3.79 -1.15
N GLU A 55 -0.29 -2.90 -2.14
CA GLU A 55 -1.35 -1.91 -2.32
C GLU A 55 -2.71 -2.56 -2.53
N ARG A 56 -2.78 -3.64 -3.32
CA ARG A 56 -4.02 -4.43 -3.48
C ARG A 56 -4.46 -5.05 -2.16
N SER A 57 -3.54 -5.67 -1.43
CA SER A 57 -3.84 -6.29 -0.13
C SER A 57 -4.37 -5.27 0.89
N ILE A 58 -3.75 -4.09 0.96
CA ILE A 58 -4.19 -2.99 1.84
C ILE A 58 -5.59 -2.52 1.43
N ARG A 59 -5.82 -2.30 0.14
CA ARG A 59 -7.12 -1.87 -0.37
C ARG A 59 -8.23 -2.88 -0.05
N THR A 60 -7.96 -4.18 -0.20
CA THR A 60 -8.92 -5.23 0.14
C THR A 60 -9.22 -5.23 1.64
N ARG A 61 -8.20 -5.12 2.49
CA ARG A 61 -8.38 -5.01 3.95
C ARG A 61 -9.19 -3.78 4.34
N GLN A 62 -8.91 -2.62 3.76
CA GLN A 62 -9.66 -1.39 4.01
C GLN A 62 -11.14 -1.53 3.63
N LYS A 63 -11.44 -2.16 2.48
CA LYS A 63 -12.82 -2.43 2.07
C LYS A 63 -13.55 -3.35 3.06
N PHE A 64 -12.87 -4.41 3.50
CA PHE A 64 -13.43 -5.34 4.47
C PHE A 64 -13.71 -4.68 5.82
N LEU A 65 -12.75 -3.89 6.34
CA LEU A 65 -12.94 -3.14 7.58
C LEU A 65 -14.09 -2.14 7.48
N LYS A 66 -14.21 -1.45 6.35
CA LYS A 66 -15.33 -0.54 6.11
C LYS A 66 -16.68 -1.27 6.16
N TRP A 67 -16.79 -2.41 5.47
CA TRP A 67 -18.00 -3.23 5.50
C TRP A 67 -18.33 -3.73 6.92
N LEU A 68 -17.33 -4.18 7.69
CA LEU A 68 -17.53 -4.61 9.08
C LEU A 68 -18.06 -3.48 9.97
N ILE A 69 -17.55 -2.26 9.81
CA ILE A 69 -18.01 -1.11 10.59
C ILE A 69 -19.47 -0.81 10.26
N GLU A 70 -19.84 -0.82 8.98
CA GLU A 70 -21.23 -0.60 8.54
C GLU A 70 -22.19 -1.67 9.12
N GLU A 71 -21.77 -2.94 9.17
CA GLU A 71 -22.58 -4.01 9.77
C GLU A 71 -22.74 -3.84 11.30
N ILE A 72 -21.68 -3.43 12.01
CA ILE A 72 -21.76 -3.17 13.45
C ILE A 72 -22.72 -2.03 13.74
N GLU A 73 -22.66 -0.93 12.98
CA GLU A 73 -23.56 0.22 13.13
C GLU A 73 -25.03 -0.20 12.93
N VAL A 74 -25.32 -1.04 11.94
CA VAL A 74 -26.68 -1.58 11.71
C VAL A 74 -27.15 -2.40 12.91
N VAL A 75 -26.29 -3.27 13.45
CA VAL A 75 -26.63 -4.09 14.63
C VAL A 75 -26.87 -3.21 15.86
N GLU A 76 -26.03 -2.19 16.08
CA GLU A 76 -26.22 -1.22 17.16
C GLU A 76 -27.55 -0.47 17.04
N GLU A 77 -27.92 0.00 15.85
CA GLU A 77 -29.23 0.62 15.62
C GLU A 77 -30.39 -0.34 15.92
N MET A 78 -30.29 -1.60 15.50
CA MET A 78 -31.31 -2.61 15.78
C MET A 78 -31.49 -2.85 17.29
N ILE A 79 -30.39 -2.92 18.04
CA ILE A 79 -30.41 -3.07 19.50
C ILE A 79 -31.06 -1.84 20.14
N GLN A 80 -30.64 -0.63 19.77
CA GLN A 80 -31.20 0.62 20.31
C GLN A 80 -32.70 0.72 20.09
N ARG A 81 -33.18 0.42 18.87
CA ARG A 81 -34.62 0.43 18.56
C ARG A 81 -35.41 -0.58 19.39
N ARG A 82 -34.83 -1.76 19.65
CA ARG A 82 -35.49 -2.80 20.45
C ARG A 82 -35.54 -2.44 21.92
N VAL A 83 -34.48 -1.85 22.48
CA VAL A 83 -34.44 -1.37 23.87
C VAL A 83 -35.43 -0.23 24.10
N LEU A 84 -35.58 0.69 23.15
CA LEU A 84 -36.53 1.81 23.24
C LEU A 84 -38.00 1.42 22.98
N SER A 85 -38.25 0.16 22.57
CA SER A 85 -39.60 -0.37 22.34
C SER A 85 -40.17 -1.15 23.52
N VAL A 86 -39.44 -1.23 24.64
CA VAL A 86 -39.84 -1.85 25.92
C VAL A 86 -40.04 -0.74 26.95
#